data_AF-A0A3C1GFT8-F1
#
_entry.id   AF-A0A3C1GFT8-F1
#
_cell.length_a   1.000
_cell.length_b   1.000
_cell.length_c   1.000
_cell.angle_alpha   90.00
_cell.angle_beta   90.00
_cell.angle_gamma   90.00
#
_symmetry.space_group_name_H-M   'P 1'
#
loop_
_entity.id
_entity.type
_entity.pdbx_description
1 polymer ?
#
loop_
_entity_poly.entity_id
_entity_poly.type
_entity_poly.pdbx_seq_one_letter_code
_entity_poly.pdbx_strand_id
1 'polypeptide(L)'
;MSLKDLIKKAADGDAEALSELEKLGERTSYLEGELEKAIKARDKAKGSAGLSAQERDELEALKAKAAEADEAKLKAEGDWRALEGKLTDKIAKAEAKASEAAQRYADQAVEMAFHGAPELFGGPQARTILTPDFALAGFRQHVQYTPGDGQRHGSVVVRDLKGDPILAADGTPAPFAEAMARLIDTWPTKQHILRNGGKAGSGSPGAGTSTDHGTLTRSALVAKAQSGDREAIATLKASPVPGQVQSGPGFARLQPSGK
;
A
#
# COMPACT_ATOMS: atom_id res chain seq x y z
N MET A 1 -11.56 25.52 10.23
CA MET A 1 -10.65 24.39 9.92
C MET A 1 -10.24 24.53 8.46
N SER A 2 -8.97 24.38 8.09
CA SER A 2 -8.60 24.52 6.67
C SER A 2 -8.98 23.27 5.87
N LEU A 3 -9.21 23.39 4.56
CA LEU A 3 -9.51 22.22 3.69
C LEU A 3 -8.44 21.13 3.82
N LYS A 4 -7.17 21.53 3.99
CA LYS A 4 -6.04 20.61 4.19
C LYS A 4 -6.15 19.85 5.51
N ASP A 5 -6.60 20.51 6.58
CA ASP A 5 -6.81 19.87 7.89
C ASP A 5 -8.01 18.92 7.86
N LEU A 6 -9.05 19.27 7.09
CA LEU A 6 -10.27 18.47 6.89
C LEU A 6 -9.99 17.18 6.11
N ILE A 7 -9.23 17.29 5.01
CA ILE A 7 -8.75 16.14 4.23
C ILE A 7 -7.86 15.23 5.07
N LYS A 8 -6.95 15.81 5.86
CA LYS A 8 -6.08 15.04 6.74
C LYS A 8 -6.87 14.26 7.78
N LYS A 9 -7.82 14.91 8.47
CA LYS A 9 -8.68 14.25 9.46
C LYS A 9 -9.59 13.17 8.86
N ALA A 10 -10.14 13.41 7.68
CA ALA A 10 -10.93 12.41 6.98
C ALA A 10 -10.10 11.20 6.53
N ALA A 11 -8.83 11.42 6.12
CA ALA A 11 -7.88 10.34 5.83
C ALA A 11 -7.50 9.55 7.09
N ASP A 12 -7.52 10.18 8.26
CA ASP A 12 -7.33 9.55 9.56
C ASP A 12 -8.61 8.84 10.08
N GLY A 13 -9.69 8.81 9.30
CA GLY A 13 -10.94 8.10 9.62
C GLY A 13 -11.92 8.87 10.51
N ASP A 14 -11.74 10.18 10.67
CA ASP A 14 -12.64 11.04 11.43
C ASP A 14 -14.00 11.17 10.70
N ALA A 15 -15.06 10.65 11.32
CA ALA A 15 -16.41 10.60 10.76
C ALA A 15 -17.04 11.99 10.55
N GLU A 16 -16.69 12.97 11.38
CA GLU A 16 -17.18 14.35 11.22
C GLU A 16 -16.49 15.03 10.03
N ALA A 17 -15.19 14.79 9.86
CA ALA A 17 -14.43 15.30 8.71
C ALA A 17 -14.87 14.68 7.38
N LEU A 18 -15.23 13.39 7.36
CA LEU A 18 -15.80 12.72 6.18
C LEU A 18 -17.15 13.33 5.78
N SER A 19 -18.05 13.54 6.75
CA SER A 19 -19.36 14.16 6.49
C SER A 19 -19.25 15.60 5.99
N GLU A 20 -18.30 16.38 6.50
CA GLU A 20 -18.05 17.75 6.02
C GLU A 20 -17.45 17.78 4.60
N LEU A 21 -16.59 16.82 4.25
CA LEU A 21 -16.07 16.66 2.89
C LEU A 21 -17.15 16.28 1.88
N GLU A 22 -18.06 15.39 2.26
CA GLU A 22 -19.20 15.01 1.43
C GLU A 22 -20.13 16.20 1.16
N LYS A 23 -20.48 16.98 2.19
CA LYS A 23 -21.25 18.23 2.06
C LYS A 23 -20.54 19.28 1.19
N LEU A 24 -19.21 19.34 1.24
CA LEU A 24 -18.41 20.21 0.36
C LEU A 24 -18.44 19.72 -1.11
N GLY A 25 -18.41 18.41 -1.33
CA GLY A 25 -18.59 17.79 -2.65
C GLY A 25 -19.96 18.09 -3.26
N GLU A 26 -21.03 17.94 -2.47
CA GLU A 26 -22.39 18.29 -2.89
C GLU A 26 -22.53 19.78 -3.23
N ARG A 27 -21.94 20.66 -2.41
CA ARG A 27 -21.99 22.10 -2.62
C ARG A 27 -21.19 22.55 -3.84
N THR A 28 -20.06 21.91 -4.13
CA THR A 28 -19.26 22.19 -5.34
C THR A 28 -20.01 21.75 -6.60
N SER A 29 -20.60 20.55 -6.61
CA SER A 29 -21.45 20.09 -7.72
C SER A 29 -22.66 21.01 -7.95
N TYR A 30 -23.31 21.47 -6.87
CA TYR A 30 -24.41 22.45 -6.97
C TYR A 30 -23.97 23.77 -7.63
N LEU A 31 -22.82 24.32 -7.19
CA LEU A 31 -22.28 25.58 -7.72
C LEU A 31 -21.82 25.45 -9.18
N GLU A 32 -21.26 24.31 -9.57
CA GLU A 32 -20.91 24.02 -10.97
C GLU A 32 -22.18 23.97 -11.86
N GLY A 33 -23.25 23.34 -11.37
CA GLY A 33 -24.54 23.32 -12.06
C GLY A 33 -25.19 24.71 -12.18
N GLU A 34 -25.06 25.58 -11.17
CA GLU A 34 -25.50 26.97 -11.27
C GLU A 34 -24.63 27.80 -12.21
N LEU A 35 -23.31 27.59 -12.21
CA LEU A 35 -22.40 28.26 -13.13
C LEU A 35 -22.73 27.91 -14.58
N GLU A 36 -23.01 26.64 -14.87
CA GLU A 36 -23.40 26.20 -16.21
C GLU A 36 -24.76 26.79 -16.64
N LYS A 37 -25.73 26.87 -15.71
CA LYS A 37 -27.00 27.56 -15.94
C LYS A 37 -26.81 29.06 -16.20
N ALA A 38 -25.93 29.71 -15.44
CA ALA A 38 -25.60 31.13 -15.62
C ALA A 38 -24.88 31.39 -16.95
N ILE A 39 -23.98 30.49 -17.37
CA ILE A 39 -23.31 30.54 -18.68
C ILE A 39 -24.32 30.35 -19.81
N LYS A 40 -25.20 29.33 -19.72
CA LYS A 40 -26.26 29.10 -20.70
C LYS A 40 -27.26 30.27 -20.76
N ALA A 41 -27.62 30.85 -19.62
CA ALA A 41 -28.47 32.03 -19.54
C ALA A 41 -27.79 33.27 -20.14
N ARG A 42 -26.49 33.46 -19.87
CA ARG A 42 -25.66 34.52 -20.47
C ARG A 42 -25.53 34.35 -21.98
N ASP A 43 -25.29 33.13 -22.46
CA ASP A 43 -25.09 32.87 -23.88
C ASP A 43 -26.43 32.96 -24.65
N LYS A 44 -27.54 32.56 -24.02
CA LYS A 44 -28.90 32.80 -24.52
C LYS A 44 -29.24 34.29 -24.53
N ALA A 45 -28.86 35.05 -23.50
CA ALA A 45 -29.05 36.51 -23.45
C ALA A 45 -28.15 37.26 -24.45
N LYS A 46 -26.93 36.78 -24.70
CA LYS A 46 -26.04 37.30 -25.76
C LYS A 46 -26.56 37.01 -27.17
N GLY A 47 -27.25 35.88 -27.36
CA GLY A 47 -27.91 35.55 -28.63
C GLY A 47 -29.22 36.31 -28.88
N SER A 48 -29.86 36.84 -27.83
CA SER A 48 -31.16 37.53 -27.91
C SER A 48 -31.13 39.02 -27.59
N ALA A 49 -29.97 39.67 -27.59
CA ALA A 49 -29.93 41.13 -27.49
C ALA A 49 -30.52 41.71 -28.78
N GLY A 50 -31.69 42.35 -28.64
CA GLY A 50 -32.44 43.05 -29.68
C GLY A 50 -31.71 44.30 -30.18
N LEU A 51 -30.49 44.11 -30.66
CA LEU A 51 -29.68 45.10 -31.33
C LEU A 51 -30.12 45.13 -32.80
N SER A 52 -30.44 46.32 -33.29
CA SER A 52 -30.63 46.56 -34.72
C SER A 52 -29.36 46.18 -35.49
N ALA A 53 -29.46 45.95 -36.80
CA ALA A 53 -28.30 45.58 -37.63
C ALA A 53 -27.12 46.57 -37.45
N GLN A 54 -27.43 47.85 -37.31
CA GLN A 54 -26.46 48.91 -37.06
C GLN A 54 -25.72 48.78 -35.71
N GLU A 55 -26.43 48.43 -34.64
CA GLU A 55 -25.82 48.26 -33.32
C GLU A 55 -25.03 46.94 -33.21
N ARG A 56 -25.36 45.92 -34.03
CA ARG A 56 -24.53 44.71 -34.14
C ARG A 56 -23.22 44.99 -34.86
N ASP A 57 -23.27 45.75 -35.95
CA ASP A 57 -22.08 46.13 -36.70
C ASP A 57 -21.16 47.05 -35.87
N GLU A 58 -21.74 47.97 -35.09
CA GLU A 58 -20.96 48.80 -34.15
C GLU A 58 -20.35 47.98 -33.01
N LEU A 59 -21.06 46.97 -32.50
CA LEU A 59 -20.58 46.11 -31.44
C LEU A 59 -19.51 45.12 -31.94
N GLU A 60 -19.62 44.63 -33.17
CA GLU A 60 -18.54 43.90 -33.85
C GLU A 60 -17.33 44.80 -34.11
N ALA A 61 -17.52 46.03 -34.58
CA ALA A 61 -16.45 46.99 -34.79
C ALA A 61 -15.74 47.37 -33.47
N LEU A 62 -16.49 47.52 -32.37
CA LEU A 62 -15.94 47.74 -31.03
C LEU A 62 -15.19 46.53 -30.49
N LYS A 63 -15.69 45.31 -30.73
CA LYS A 63 -14.98 44.07 -30.38
C LYS A 63 -13.71 43.88 -31.19
N ALA A 64 -13.74 44.19 -32.49
CA ALA A 64 -12.57 44.13 -33.35
C ALA A 64 -11.51 45.15 -32.91
N LYS A 65 -11.91 46.39 -32.60
CA LYS A 65 -11.00 47.40 -32.04
C LYS A 65 -10.47 47.04 -30.65
N ALA A 66 -11.27 46.41 -29.80
CA ALA A 66 -10.82 45.92 -28.50
C ALA A 66 -9.83 44.76 -28.65
N ALA A 67 -10.08 43.83 -29.57
CA ALA A 67 -9.17 42.74 -29.90
C ALA A 67 -7.85 43.25 -30.49
N GLU A 68 -7.90 44.23 -31.39
CA GLU A 68 -6.68 44.88 -31.92
C GLU A 68 -5.93 45.67 -30.84
N ALA A 69 -6.62 46.34 -29.92
CA ALA A 69 -6.01 47.06 -28.81
C ALA A 69 -5.39 46.10 -27.77
N ASP A 70 -6.03 44.96 -27.51
CA ASP A 70 -5.51 43.90 -26.65
C ASP A 70 -4.32 43.20 -27.32
N GLU A 71 -4.39 42.89 -28.62
CA GLU A 71 -3.29 42.31 -29.38
C GLU A 71 -2.10 43.28 -29.50
N ALA A 72 -2.35 44.58 -29.64
CA ALA A 72 -1.34 45.63 -29.63
C ALA A 72 -0.71 45.81 -28.23
N LYS A 73 -1.48 45.71 -27.14
CA LYS A 73 -0.95 45.68 -25.78
C LYS A 73 -0.10 44.42 -25.52
N LEU A 74 -0.60 43.25 -25.93
CA LEU A 74 0.12 41.97 -25.84
C LEU A 74 1.44 41.96 -26.62
N LYS A 75 1.48 42.61 -27.79
CA LYS A 75 2.70 42.79 -28.60
C LYS A 75 3.63 43.88 -28.04
N ALA A 76 3.08 44.96 -27.47
CA ALA A 76 3.86 46.08 -26.95
C ALA A 76 4.48 45.81 -25.57
N GLU A 77 3.87 44.97 -24.73
CA GLU A 77 4.35 44.71 -23.36
C GLU A 77 5.44 43.64 -23.26
N GLY A 78 5.74 42.87 -24.32
CA GLY A 78 6.76 41.79 -24.26
C GLY A 78 6.43 40.66 -23.27
N ASP A 79 5.27 40.74 -22.61
CA ASP A 79 4.85 39.90 -21.49
C ASP A 79 4.31 38.54 -21.95
N TRP A 80 3.95 38.37 -23.23
CA TRP A 80 3.47 37.08 -23.76
C TRP A 80 4.51 35.96 -23.61
N ARG A 81 5.79 36.23 -23.92
CA ARG A 81 6.89 35.27 -23.71
C ARG A 81 7.13 34.97 -22.22
N ALA A 82 6.97 35.97 -21.36
CA ALA A 82 7.09 35.78 -19.92
C ALA A 82 5.90 34.98 -19.35
N LEU A 83 4.70 35.14 -19.91
CA LEU A 83 3.51 34.38 -19.56
C LEU A 83 3.60 32.93 -20.05
N GLU A 84 4.10 32.71 -21.27
CA GLU A 84 4.36 31.39 -21.85
C GLU A 84 5.44 30.63 -21.05
N GLY A 85 6.52 31.30 -20.66
CA GLY A 85 7.53 30.76 -19.73
C GLY A 85 6.93 30.39 -18.37
N LYS A 86 6.09 31.25 -17.80
CA LYS A 86 5.38 30.95 -16.53
C LYS A 86 4.38 29.80 -16.66
N LEU A 87 3.70 29.65 -17.79
CA LEU A 87 2.77 28.54 -18.04
C LEU A 87 3.52 27.22 -18.23
N THR A 88 4.56 27.21 -19.05
CA THR A 88 5.41 26.04 -19.29
C THR A 88 6.08 25.58 -18.00
N ASP A 89 6.63 26.50 -17.20
CA ASP A 89 7.17 26.18 -15.87
C ASP A 89 6.12 25.61 -14.91
N LYS A 90 4.88 26.12 -14.95
CA LYS A 90 3.78 25.61 -14.12
C LYS A 90 3.34 24.23 -14.56
N ILE A 91 3.25 23.98 -15.86
CA ILE A 91 2.91 22.67 -16.43
C ILE A 91 4.01 21.68 -16.08
N ALA A 92 5.29 22.01 -16.31
CA ALA A 92 6.41 21.14 -15.96
C ALA A 92 6.46 20.82 -14.46
N LYS A 93 6.21 21.82 -13.58
CA LYS A 93 6.12 21.59 -12.13
C LYS A 93 4.91 20.75 -11.73
N ALA A 94 3.78 20.91 -12.42
CA ALA A 94 2.58 20.11 -12.18
C ALA A 94 2.78 18.66 -12.63
N GLU A 95 3.39 18.45 -13.80
CA GLU A 95 3.74 17.13 -14.32
C GLU A 95 4.77 16.42 -13.43
N ALA A 96 5.80 17.13 -12.98
CA ALA A 96 6.78 16.57 -12.04
C ALA A 96 6.12 16.11 -10.72
N LYS A 97 5.23 16.94 -10.15
CA LYS A 97 4.48 16.57 -8.94
C LYS A 97 3.52 15.42 -9.17
N ALA A 98 2.85 15.37 -10.32
CA ALA A 98 1.96 14.27 -10.68
C ALA A 98 2.73 12.96 -10.86
N SER A 99 3.90 13.01 -11.50
CA SER A 99 4.80 11.86 -11.65
C SER A 99 5.33 11.37 -10.30
N GLU A 100 5.78 12.28 -9.43
CA GLU A 100 6.26 11.94 -8.09
C GLU A 100 5.15 11.33 -7.23
N ALA A 101 3.94 11.89 -7.29
CA ALA A 101 2.78 11.32 -6.61
C ALA A 101 2.46 9.91 -7.16
N ALA A 102 2.43 9.74 -8.48
CA ALA A 102 2.16 8.44 -9.11
C ALA A 102 3.20 7.38 -8.72
N GLN A 103 4.49 7.75 -8.65
CA GLN A 103 5.55 6.86 -8.19
C GLN A 103 5.35 6.45 -6.72
N ARG A 104 5.04 7.40 -5.84
CA ARG A 104 4.74 7.09 -4.43
C ARG A 104 3.56 6.14 -4.27
N TYR A 105 2.49 6.36 -5.03
CA TYR A 105 1.34 5.45 -5.03
C TYR A 105 1.72 4.04 -5.52
N ALA A 106 2.51 3.96 -6.59
CA ALA A 106 2.99 2.68 -7.12
C ALA A 106 3.84 1.93 -6.08
N ASP A 107 4.77 2.62 -5.42
CA ASP A 107 5.62 2.03 -4.39
C ASP A 107 4.81 1.56 -3.18
N GLN A 108 3.87 2.38 -2.70
CA GLN A 108 2.96 2.00 -1.61
C GLN A 108 2.09 0.80 -1.97
N ALA A 109 1.56 0.74 -3.20
CA ALA A 109 0.77 -0.40 -3.65
C ALA A 109 1.59 -1.69 -3.67
N VAL A 110 2.85 -1.61 -4.08
CA VAL A 110 3.78 -2.74 -4.04
C VAL A 110 4.09 -3.15 -2.60
N GLU A 111 4.44 -2.20 -1.73
CA GLU A 111 4.69 -2.44 -0.30
C GLU A 111 3.50 -3.16 0.36
N MET A 112 2.29 -2.62 0.17
CA MET A 112 1.07 -3.23 0.72
C MET A 112 0.82 -4.63 0.18
N ALA A 113 1.19 -4.93 -1.07
CA ALA A 113 1.07 -6.29 -1.61
C ALA A 113 2.00 -7.28 -0.88
N PHE A 114 3.24 -6.88 -0.55
CA PHE A 114 4.15 -7.71 0.25
C PHE A 114 3.66 -7.91 1.68
N HIS A 115 3.18 -6.85 2.34
CA HIS A 115 2.60 -6.95 3.68
C HIS A 115 1.28 -7.73 3.70
N GLY A 116 0.52 -7.68 2.60
CA GLY A 116 -0.75 -8.37 2.42
C GLY A 116 -0.63 -9.86 2.09
N ALA A 117 0.58 -10.42 2.02
CA ALA A 117 0.84 -11.84 1.76
C ALA A 117 1.48 -12.55 2.98
N PRO A 118 0.83 -12.58 4.17
CA PRO A 118 1.38 -13.16 5.39
C PRO A 118 1.66 -14.66 5.29
N GLU A 119 0.96 -15.37 4.40
CA GLU A 119 1.18 -16.78 4.06
C GLU A 119 2.50 -17.03 3.32
N LEU A 120 3.06 -16.00 2.67
CA LEU A 120 4.38 -16.07 2.05
C LEU A 120 5.46 -15.48 2.96
N PHE A 121 5.15 -14.36 3.63
CA PHE A 121 6.11 -13.54 4.35
C PHE A 121 5.66 -13.24 5.79
N GLY A 122 6.49 -13.56 6.78
CA GLY A 122 6.31 -13.12 8.17
C GLY A 122 5.22 -13.81 9.03
N GLY A 123 4.24 -14.51 8.45
CA GLY A 123 3.23 -15.26 9.21
C GLY A 123 3.78 -16.50 9.96
N PRO A 124 3.03 -17.03 10.96
CA PRO A 124 3.42 -18.25 11.70
C PRO A 124 3.59 -19.48 10.79
N GLN A 125 2.79 -19.55 9.72
CA GLN A 125 2.82 -20.59 8.69
C GLN A 125 3.41 -20.07 7.37
N ALA A 126 4.15 -18.95 7.41
CA ALA A 126 4.73 -18.38 6.20
C ALA A 126 5.65 -19.38 5.49
N ARG A 127 5.52 -19.42 4.17
CA ARG A 127 6.29 -20.30 3.29
C ARG A 127 7.79 -19.98 3.32
N THR A 128 8.13 -18.70 3.40
CA THR A 128 9.52 -18.24 3.45
C THR A 128 9.95 -17.84 4.87
N ILE A 129 11.26 -17.75 5.09
CA ILE A 129 11.85 -17.14 6.29
C ILE A 129 11.87 -15.60 6.23
N LEU A 130 11.54 -15.02 5.08
CA LEU A 130 11.66 -13.60 4.84
C LEU A 130 10.50 -12.84 5.50
N THR A 131 10.80 -11.68 6.08
CA THR A 131 9.78 -10.69 6.43
C THR A 131 9.34 -9.96 5.15
N PRO A 132 8.16 -9.30 5.17
CA PRO A 132 7.70 -8.49 4.03
C PRO A 132 8.75 -7.50 3.53
N ASP A 133 9.46 -6.80 4.43
CA ASP A 133 10.47 -5.80 4.07
C ASP A 133 11.68 -6.42 3.36
N PHE A 134 12.17 -7.56 3.85
CA PHE A 134 13.28 -8.28 3.22
C PHE A 134 12.86 -8.90 1.88
N ALA A 135 11.63 -9.39 1.78
CA ALA A 135 11.08 -9.90 0.54
C ALA A 135 10.91 -8.78 -0.51
N LEU A 136 10.41 -7.61 -0.09
CA LEU A 136 10.32 -6.43 -0.94
C LEU A 136 11.70 -6.07 -1.49
N ALA A 137 12.71 -5.94 -0.63
CA ALA A 137 14.07 -5.61 -1.05
C ALA A 137 14.65 -6.64 -2.04
N GLY A 138 14.38 -7.94 -1.84
CA GLY A 138 14.88 -9.01 -2.70
C GLY A 138 14.14 -9.17 -4.03
N PHE A 139 12.84 -8.91 -4.06
CA PHE A 139 11.98 -9.21 -5.21
C PHE A 139 11.46 -7.95 -5.94
N ARG A 140 11.72 -6.73 -5.46
CA ARG A 140 11.21 -5.47 -6.03
C ARG A 140 11.38 -5.36 -7.54
N GLN A 141 12.52 -5.83 -8.08
CA GLN A 141 12.85 -5.78 -9.50
C GLN A 141 11.91 -6.62 -10.38
N HIS A 142 11.26 -7.64 -9.79
CA HIS A 142 10.30 -8.51 -10.46
C HIS A 142 8.86 -8.06 -10.25
N VAL A 143 8.61 -6.95 -9.55
CA VAL A 143 7.27 -6.49 -9.24
C VAL A 143 7.03 -5.12 -9.86
N GLN A 144 5.93 -4.99 -10.59
CA GLN A 144 5.54 -3.73 -11.21
C GLN A 144 4.09 -3.40 -10.89
N TYR A 145 3.84 -2.15 -10.54
CA TYR A 145 2.49 -1.63 -10.48
C TYR A 145 2.03 -1.22 -11.89
N THR A 146 0.91 -1.79 -12.32
CA THR A 146 0.23 -1.40 -13.54
C THR A 146 -0.98 -0.54 -13.17
N PRO A 147 -0.97 0.78 -13.44
CA PRO A 147 -2.11 1.63 -13.17
C PRO A 147 -3.31 1.16 -14.01
N GLY A 148 -4.51 1.19 -13.40
CA GLY A 148 -5.73 0.79 -14.07
C GLY A 148 -6.24 1.88 -15.02
N ASP A 149 -7.06 1.47 -15.98
CA ASP A 149 -7.62 2.32 -17.03
C ASP A 149 -8.89 3.05 -16.58
N GLY A 150 -8.79 3.90 -15.55
CA GLY A 150 -9.88 4.80 -15.09
C GLY A 150 -11.14 4.13 -14.50
N GLN A 151 -11.46 2.90 -14.91
CA GLN A 151 -12.56 2.07 -14.40
C GLN A 151 -12.05 0.83 -13.66
N ARG A 152 -10.80 0.41 -13.88
CA ARG A 152 -10.18 -0.69 -13.13
C ARG A 152 -9.24 -0.14 -12.07
N HIS A 153 -9.22 -0.78 -10.91
CA HIS A 153 -8.17 -0.51 -9.93
C HIS A 153 -6.82 -0.94 -10.50
N GLY A 154 -5.77 -0.14 -10.28
CA GLY A 154 -4.42 -0.55 -10.65
C GLY A 154 -4.01 -1.81 -9.89
N SER A 155 -3.19 -2.64 -10.55
CA SER A 155 -2.84 -3.97 -10.07
C SER A 155 -1.34 -4.14 -9.96
N VAL A 156 -0.90 -4.92 -8.97
CA VAL A 156 0.50 -5.29 -8.81
C VAL A 156 0.73 -6.58 -9.58
N VAL A 157 1.64 -6.52 -10.56
CA VAL A 157 1.99 -7.62 -11.45
C VAL A 157 3.37 -8.12 -11.09
N VAL A 158 3.49 -9.43 -10.86
CA VAL A 158 4.78 -10.11 -10.64
C VAL A 158 5.26 -10.69 -11.96
N ARG A 159 6.53 -10.46 -12.27
CA ARG A 159 7.23 -10.95 -13.45
C ARG A 159 8.15 -12.11 -13.07
N ASP A 160 8.38 -13.00 -14.01
CA ASP A 160 9.30 -14.12 -13.84
C ASP A 160 10.79 -13.66 -13.95
N LEU A 161 11.72 -14.62 -13.94
CA LEU A 161 13.16 -14.36 -14.09
C LEU A 161 13.54 -13.85 -15.50
N LYS A 162 12.68 -14.05 -16.50
CA LYS A 162 12.86 -13.57 -17.88
C LYS A 162 12.25 -12.18 -18.09
N GLY A 163 11.46 -11.71 -17.14
CA GLY A 163 10.80 -10.40 -17.17
C GLY A 163 9.35 -10.45 -17.67
N ASP A 164 8.80 -11.64 -17.91
CA ASP A 164 7.45 -11.86 -18.42
C ASP A 164 6.43 -11.88 -17.26
N PRO A 165 5.23 -11.30 -17.42
CA PRO A 165 4.22 -11.30 -16.37
C PRO A 165 3.74 -12.73 -16.09
N ILE A 166 3.66 -13.10 -14.82
CA ILE A 166 3.14 -14.40 -14.40
C ILE A 166 1.61 -14.35 -14.51
N LEU A 167 1.06 -15.16 -15.40
CA LEU A 167 -0.39 -15.19 -15.68
C LEU A 167 -1.10 -16.29 -14.88
N ALA A 168 -2.35 -16.03 -14.53
CA ALA A 168 -3.28 -17.02 -14.00
C ALA A 168 -3.82 -17.91 -15.14
N ALA A 169 -4.59 -18.94 -14.78
CA ALA A 169 -5.16 -19.89 -15.74
C ALA A 169 -6.10 -19.24 -16.77
N ASP A 170 -6.66 -18.07 -16.44
CA ASP A 170 -7.54 -17.28 -17.29
C ASP A 170 -6.80 -16.34 -18.28
N GLY A 171 -5.46 -16.34 -18.25
CA GLY A 171 -4.63 -15.47 -19.07
C GLY A 171 -4.50 -14.03 -18.56
N THR A 172 -5.08 -13.69 -17.41
CA THR A 172 -4.87 -12.40 -16.73
C THR A 172 -3.65 -12.44 -15.81
N PRO A 173 -3.07 -11.29 -15.40
CA PRO A 173 -2.01 -11.28 -14.40
C PRO A 173 -2.46 -12.01 -13.13
N ALA A 174 -1.67 -12.98 -12.67
CA ALA A 174 -2.02 -13.76 -11.50
C ALA A 174 -2.07 -12.88 -10.24
N PRO A 175 -2.94 -13.21 -9.27
CA PRO A 175 -2.95 -12.54 -7.97
C PRO A 175 -1.57 -12.54 -7.34
N PHE A 176 -1.21 -11.44 -6.66
CA PHE A 176 0.16 -11.22 -6.17
C PHE A 176 0.75 -12.42 -5.42
N ALA A 177 0.01 -12.98 -4.45
CA ALA A 177 0.47 -14.11 -3.66
C ALA A 177 0.74 -15.37 -4.53
N GLU A 178 -0.14 -15.68 -5.47
CA GLU A 178 0.04 -16.83 -6.36
C GLU A 178 1.23 -16.62 -7.30
N ALA A 179 1.32 -15.43 -7.89
CA ALA A 179 2.39 -15.07 -8.80
C ALA A 179 3.76 -15.08 -8.09
N MET A 180 3.82 -14.52 -6.89
CA MET A 180 5.02 -14.48 -6.05
C MET A 180 5.43 -15.88 -5.59
N ALA A 181 4.48 -16.75 -5.24
CA ALA A 181 4.76 -18.15 -4.90
C ALA A 181 5.46 -18.88 -6.06
N ARG A 182 4.98 -18.67 -7.29
CA ARG A 182 5.61 -19.24 -8.51
C ARG A 182 6.99 -18.64 -8.78
N LEU A 183 7.18 -17.34 -8.57
CA LEU A 183 8.49 -16.70 -8.66
C LEU A 183 9.48 -17.31 -7.66
N ILE A 184 9.08 -17.47 -6.39
CA ILE A 184 9.89 -18.11 -5.35
C ILE A 184 10.27 -19.55 -5.74
N ASP A 185 9.34 -20.29 -6.36
CA ASP A 185 9.59 -21.67 -6.79
C ASP A 185 10.62 -21.80 -7.92
N THR A 186 10.78 -20.77 -8.74
CA THR A 186 11.79 -20.70 -9.79
C THR A 186 13.10 -20.06 -9.33
N TRP A 187 13.14 -19.54 -8.10
CA TRP A 187 14.30 -18.79 -7.60
C TRP A 187 15.54 -19.68 -7.42
N PRO A 188 16.73 -19.28 -7.93
CA PRO A 188 17.94 -20.11 -7.88
C PRO A 188 18.35 -20.52 -6.46
N THR A 189 18.17 -19.62 -5.49
CA THR A 189 18.53 -19.85 -4.08
C THR A 189 17.30 -20.16 -3.21
N LYS A 190 16.22 -20.68 -3.79
CA LYS A 190 14.96 -20.92 -3.06
C LYS A 190 15.11 -21.73 -1.78
N GLN A 191 16.04 -22.68 -1.74
CA GLN A 191 16.27 -23.53 -0.57
C GLN A 191 16.75 -22.75 0.66
N HIS A 192 17.39 -21.60 0.47
CA HIS A 192 17.84 -20.74 1.57
C HIS A 192 16.76 -19.81 2.10
N ILE A 193 15.73 -19.53 1.29
CA ILE A 193 14.64 -18.62 1.67
C ILE A 193 13.37 -19.36 2.09
N LEU A 194 13.20 -20.64 1.71
CA LEU A 194 12.09 -21.47 2.15
C LEU A 194 12.31 -21.96 3.58
N ARG A 195 11.28 -21.83 4.43
CA ARG A 195 11.36 -22.23 5.85
C ARG A 195 11.68 -23.72 6.07
N ASN A 196 11.37 -24.55 5.06
CA ASN A 196 11.66 -25.99 5.04
C ASN A 196 12.73 -26.40 4.00
N GLY A 197 13.42 -25.44 3.35
CA GLY A 197 14.33 -25.72 2.23
C GLY A 197 15.66 -26.38 2.59
N GLY A 198 15.99 -26.46 3.88
CA GLY A 198 17.25 -27.07 4.37
C GLY A 198 17.19 -28.57 4.66
N LYS A 199 16.05 -29.25 4.46
CA LYS A 199 15.88 -30.68 4.79
C LYS A 199 15.91 -31.59 3.56
N ALA A 200 16.88 -31.39 2.67
CA ALA A 200 17.21 -32.32 1.60
C ALA A 200 18.68 -32.75 1.75
N GLY A 201 18.98 -33.44 2.85
CA GLY A 201 20.18 -34.26 2.95
C GLY A 201 19.93 -35.58 2.21
N SER A 202 20.71 -35.82 1.17
CA SER A 202 20.87 -37.13 0.53
C SER A 202 21.35 -38.15 1.55
N GLY A 203 20.41 -38.93 2.10
CA GLY A 203 20.66 -40.15 2.84
C GLY A 203 19.61 -41.17 2.41
N SER A 204 20.04 -42.40 2.15
CA SER A 204 19.25 -43.58 1.79
C SER A 204 17.84 -43.65 2.37
N PRO A 205 16.91 -44.40 1.74
CA PRO A 205 15.70 -44.87 2.40
C PRO A 205 16.13 -45.89 3.47
N GLY A 206 16.60 -45.40 4.61
CA GLY A 206 16.80 -46.19 5.80
C GLY A 206 15.42 -46.49 6.35
N ALA A 207 15.04 -47.76 6.30
CA ALA A 207 13.99 -48.32 7.12
C ALA A 207 14.28 -47.99 8.59
N GLY A 208 13.68 -46.89 9.06
CA GLY A 208 13.76 -46.43 10.43
C GLY A 208 12.52 -46.89 11.17
N THR A 209 12.61 -48.07 11.77
CA THR A 209 11.69 -48.58 12.78
C THR A 209 11.32 -47.45 13.74
N SER A 210 10.03 -47.21 13.90
CA SER A 210 9.46 -46.30 14.89
C SER A 210 10.03 -46.65 16.27
N THR A 211 10.98 -45.85 16.75
CA THR A 211 11.28 -45.80 18.18
C THR A 211 10.58 -44.57 18.69
N ASP A 212 9.43 -44.86 19.29
CA ASP A 212 8.51 -43.97 19.95
C ASP A 212 9.24 -43.27 21.12
N HIS A 213 9.80 -42.08 20.88
CA HIS A 213 10.06 -41.11 21.94
C HIS A 213 8.91 -40.13 21.99
N GLY A 214 7.73 -40.64 22.34
CA GLY A 214 6.61 -39.84 22.78
C GLY A 214 7.05 -38.94 23.93
N THR A 215 6.97 -37.63 23.71
CA THR A 215 6.97 -36.63 24.76
C THR A 215 5.74 -36.92 25.64
N LEU A 216 5.91 -37.79 26.65
CA LEU A 216 4.86 -38.15 27.59
C LEU A 216 4.41 -36.86 28.27
N THR A 217 3.15 -36.50 28.02
CA THR A 217 2.51 -35.39 28.73
C THR A 217 2.55 -35.66 30.23
N ARG A 218 2.67 -34.62 31.06
CA ARG A 218 2.80 -34.76 32.53
C ARG A 218 1.68 -35.60 33.15
N SER A 219 0.48 -35.58 32.56
CA SER A 219 -0.64 -36.44 32.96
C SER A 219 -0.34 -37.93 32.79
N ALA A 220 0.33 -38.32 31.71
CA ALA A 220 0.75 -39.70 31.48
C ALA A 220 1.88 -40.14 32.44
N LEU A 221 2.78 -39.22 32.81
CA LEU A 221 3.81 -39.45 33.84
C LEU A 221 3.20 -39.66 35.24
N VAL A 222 2.16 -38.88 35.60
CA VAL A 222 1.45 -39.04 36.87
C VAL A 222 0.73 -40.38 36.94
N ALA A 223 0.06 -40.80 35.87
CA ALA A 223 -0.60 -42.10 35.81
C ALA A 223 0.40 -43.26 35.96
N LYS A 224 1.57 -43.18 35.32
CA LYS A 224 2.64 -44.18 35.46
C LYS A 224 3.25 -44.21 36.87
N ALA A 225 3.43 -43.04 37.49
CA ALA A 225 3.91 -42.98 38.87
C ALA A 225 2.90 -43.58 39.87
N GLN A 226 1.60 -43.42 39.64
CA GLN A 226 0.54 -44.05 40.45
C GLN A 226 0.52 -45.58 40.29
N SER A 227 0.95 -46.11 39.15
CA SER A 227 1.14 -47.55 38.95
C SER A 227 2.44 -48.12 39.55
N GLY A 228 3.23 -47.31 40.26
CA GLY A 228 4.43 -47.77 40.97
C GLY A 228 5.73 -47.75 40.15
N ASP A 229 5.72 -47.11 38.97
CA ASP A 229 6.92 -46.98 38.13
C ASP A 229 7.96 -46.03 38.76
N ARG A 230 9.13 -46.57 39.10
CA ARG A 230 10.21 -45.84 39.79
C ARG A 230 10.81 -44.73 38.94
N GLU A 231 10.87 -44.89 37.62
CA GLU A 231 11.43 -43.88 36.72
C GLU A 231 10.49 -42.69 36.55
N ALA A 232 9.18 -42.96 36.48
CA ALA A 232 8.16 -41.91 36.43
C ALA A 232 8.14 -41.09 37.74
N ILE A 233 8.31 -41.73 38.89
CA ILE A 233 8.40 -41.05 40.20
C ILE A 233 9.67 -40.19 40.29
N ALA A 234 10.82 -40.69 39.84
CA ALA A 234 12.06 -39.92 39.82
C ALA A 234 11.96 -38.69 38.92
N THR A 235 11.34 -38.84 37.75
CA THR A 235 11.15 -37.78 36.76
C THR A 235 10.18 -36.69 37.27
N LEU A 236 9.10 -37.07 37.97
CA LEU A 236 8.19 -36.12 38.60
C LEU A 236 8.82 -35.38 39.79
N LYS A 237 9.73 -36.02 40.54
CA LYS A 237 10.48 -35.38 41.63
C LYS A 237 11.54 -34.40 41.12
N ALA A 238 12.15 -34.68 39.97
CA ALA A 238 13.15 -33.82 39.34
C ALA A 238 12.53 -32.62 38.60
N SER A 239 11.24 -32.68 38.26
CA SER A 239 10.55 -31.62 37.51
C SER A 239 9.89 -30.61 38.46
N PRO A 240 10.28 -29.32 38.47
CA PRO A 240 9.68 -28.32 39.34
C PRO A 240 8.20 -28.11 39.00
N VAL A 241 7.38 -27.95 40.04
CA VAL A 241 5.95 -27.65 39.90
C VAL A 241 5.80 -26.26 39.26
N PRO A 242 5.05 -26.11 38.16
CA PRO A 242 4.76 -24.80 37.60
C PRO A 242 3.99 -23.97 38.63
N GLY A 243 4.59 -22.87 39.09
CA GLY A 243 4.03 -21.97 40.09
C GLY A 243 4.85 -21.77 41.37
N GLN A 244 5.92 -22.56 41.60
CA GLN A 244 6.90 -22.21 42.63
C GLN A 244 8.14 -21.57 42.01
N VAL A 245 8.31 -20.28 42.30
CA VAL A 245 9.55 -19.55 42.07
C VAL A 245 10.62 -20.16 42.97
N GLN A 246 11.60 -20.86 42.38
CA GLN A 246 12.82 -21.24 43.09
C GLN A 246 13.65 -19.98 43.29
N SER A 247 13.61 -19.44 44.50
CA SER A 247 14.54 -18.41 44.97
C SER A 247 15.95 -19.02 45.00
N GLY A 248 16.74 -18.82 43.94
CA GLY A 248 18.15 -19.19 43.94
C GLY A 248 18.94 -18.39 44.99
N PRO A 249 20.12 -18.87 45.43
CA PRO A 249 20.92 -18.28 46.51
C PRO A 249 21.65 -16.97 46.13
N GLY A 250 21.09 -16.18 45.21
CA GLY A 250 21.70 -14.96 44.65
C GLY A 250 21.23 -13.64 45.25
N PHE A 251 20.26 -13.62 46.17
CA PHE A 251 19.81 -12.39 46.85
C PHE A 251 20.42 -12.25 48.25
N ALA A 252 21.75 -12.21 48.31
CA ALA A 252 22.46 -11.77 49.49
C ALA A 252 22.41 -10.23 49.56
N ARG A 253 21.52 -9.72 50.43
CA ARG A 253 21.59 -8.44 51.17
C ARG A 253 22.30 -7.26 50.48
N LEU A 254 21.52 -6.38 49.87
CA LEU A 254 21.75 -4.94 50.03
C LEU A 254 21.06 -4.52 51.33
N GLN A 255 21.84 -4.43 52.42
CA GLN A 255 21.39 -3.72 53.61
C GLN A 255 21.34 -2.22 53.29
N PRO A 256 20.28 -1.50 53.67
CA PRO A 256 20.35 -0.05 53.76
C PRO A 256 21.14 0.32 55.03
N SER A 257 22.37 0.79 54.88
CA SER A 257 23.06 1.50 55.96
C SER A 257 22.45 2.90 56.08
N GLY A 258 21.46 3.03 56.95
CA GLY A 258 21.04 4.33 57.47
C GLY A 258 21.80 4.64 58.75
N LYS A 259 22.60 5.70 58.72
CA LYS A 259 22.68 6.77 59.73
C LYS A 259 23.40 7.97 59.12
#